data_AF-A0A081CUU6-F1
#
_entry.id   AF-A0A081CUU6-F1
#
_cell.length_a   1.000
_cell.length_b   1.000
_cell.length_c   1.000
_cell.angle_alpha   90.00
_cell.angle_beta   90.00
_cell.angle_gamma   90.00
#
_symmetry.space_group_name_H-M   'P 1'
#
loop_
_entity.id
_entity.type
_entity.pdbx_description
1 polymer ?
#
loop_
_entity_poly.entity_id
_entity_poly.type
_entity_poly.pdbx_seq_one_letter_code
_entity_poly.pdbx_strand_id
1 'polypeptide(L)' 'MEYKFRFCSSDGAEPPHGHIVKGKLSAKVWLMSMEIANNHGYNNREVAEFLARIDESRADWMEKWNEFFGI' A
#
# COMPACT_ATOMS: atom_id res chain seq x y z
N MET A 1 5.53 11.96 13.18
CA MET A 1 6.20 11.16 12.13
C MET A 1 5.13 10.65 11.21
N GLU A 2 5.13 11.15 9.97
CA GLU A 2 4.04 10.98 9.01
C GLU A 2 4.31 9.75 8.14
N TYR A 3 3.33 8.86 8.02
CA TYR A 3 3.40 7.73 7.08
C TYR A 3 3.03 8.26 5.70
N LYS A 4 3.97 8.24 4.75
CA LYS A 4 3.69 8.63 3.37
C LYS A 4 3.33 7.39 2.58
N PHE A 5 2.06 7.30 2.25
CA PHE A 5 1.58 6.32 1.30
C PHE A 5 1.72 6.87 -0.11
N ARG A 6 2.43 6.14 -0.97
CA ARG A 6 2.54 6.49 -2.39
C ARG A 6 1.92 5.39 -3.24
N PHE A 7 1.07 5.83 -4.16
CA PHE A 7 0.62 5.03 -5.29
C PHE A 7 1.70 5.10 -6.37
N CYS A 8 2.19 3.95 -6.82
CA CYS A 8 3.07 3.87 -7.99
C CYS A 8 2.28 3.24 -9.13
N SER A 9 1.77 4.08 -10.03
CA SER A 9 1.10 3.66 -11.27
C SER A 9 2.11 3.46 -12.43
N SER A 10 3.41 3.60 -12.18
CA SER A 10 4.37 3.90 -13.24
C SER A 10 5.06 2.69 -13.88
N ASP A 11 4.67 1.44 -13.57
CA ASP A 11 5.39 0.23 -14.01
C ASP A 11 4.50 -0.84 -14.72
N GLY A 12 3.47 -0.42 -15.46
CA GLY A 12 2.73 -1.31 -16.36
C GLY A 12 1.80 -2.33 -15.67
N ALA A 13 2.02 -3.64 -15.87
CA ALA A 13 1.10 -4.74 -15.51
C ALA A 13 1.19 -5.20 -14.04
N GLU A 14 1.80 -4.42 -13.15
CA GLU A 14 1.83 -4.78 -11.73
C GLU A 14 0.44 -4.57 -11.09
N PRO A 15 0.04 -5.48 -10.17
CA PRO A 15 -1.20 -5.31 -9.44
C PRO A 15 -1.22 -4.00 -8.60
N PRO A 16 -2.41 -3.48 -8.27
CA PRO A 16 -2.55 -2.28 -7.45
C PRO A 16 -1.79 -2.43 -6.14
N HIS A 17 -0.89 -1.49 -5.82
CA HIS A 17 -0.04 -1.57 -4.64
C HIS A 17 0.25 -0.21 -3.99
N GLY A 18 0.44 -0.24 -2.67
CA GLY A 18 0.83 0.91 -1.85
C GLY A 18 2.23 0.76 -1.27
N HIS A 19 3.00 1.86 -1.26
CA HIS A 19 4.29 1.92 -0.55
C HIS A 19 4.14 2.65 0.77
N ILE A 20 4.67 2.08 1.85
CA ILE A 20 4.66 2.65 3.20
C ILE A 20 6.09 2.99 3.59
N VAL A 21 6.42 4.28 3.58
CA VAL A 21 7.80 4.75 3.85
C VAL A 21 7.86 5.52 5.15
N LYS A 22 8.81 5.16 6.03
CA LYS A 22 9.09 5.82 7.31
C LYS A 22 10.60 5.90 7.55
N GLY A 23 11.19 7.06 7.25
CA GLY A 23 12.64 7.26 7.39
C GLY A 23 13.43 6.32 6.47
N LYS A 24 14.16 5.36 7.04
CA LYS A 24 14.88 4.31 6.31
C LYS A 24 14.07 3.02 6.10
N LEU A 25 12.86 2.95 6.66
CA LEU A 25 11.98 1.79 6.56
C LEU A 25 11.05 1.93 5.36
N SER A 26 10.79 0.83 4.65
CA SER A 26 9.85 0.80 3.53
C SER A 26 9.12 -0.54 3.45
N ALA A 27 7.86 -0.52 3.04
CA ALA A 27 7.08 -1.72 2.77
C ALA A 27 6.25 -1.53 1.51
N LYS A 28 6.08 -2.61 0.73
CA LYS A 28 5.19 -2.67 -0.44
C LYS A 28 4.04 -3.63 -0.09
N VAL A 29 2.80 -3.16 -0.26
CA VAL A 29 1.58 -3.93 -0.01
C VAL A 29 0.77 -4.04 -1.28
N TRP A 30 0.33 -5.24 -1.64
CA TRP A 30 -0.66 -5.48 -2.70
C TRP A 30 -2.06 -5.17 -2.18
N LEU A 31 -2.78 -4.26 -2.83
CA LEU A 31 -4.13 -3.85 -2.40
C LEU A 31 -5.19 -4.92 -2.70
N MET A 32 -4.97 -5.75 -3.74
CA MET A 32 -5.91 -6.84 -4.07
C MET A 32 -5.82 -8.00 -3.09
N SER A 33 -4.62 -8.51 -2.81
CA SER A 33 -4.44 -9.67 -1.92
C SER A 33 -4.22 -9.28 -0.45
N MET A 34 -4.00 -7.99 -0.16
CA MET A 34 -3.67 -7.49 1.17
C MET A 34 -2.41 -8.16 1.75
N GLU A 35 -1.45 -8.45 0.86
CA GLU A 35 -0.19 -9.10 1.20
C GLU A 35 0.99 -8.13 1.09
N ILE A 36 2.01 -8.35 1.91
CA ILE A 36 3.26 -7.60 1.87
C ILE A 36 4.16 -8.22 0.81
N ALA A 37 4.38 -7.47 -0.28
CA ALA A 37 5.31 -7.84 -1.33
C ALA A 37 6.77 -7.68 -0.89
N ASN A 38 7.04 -6.66 -0.06
CA ASN A 38 8.38 -6.37 0.44
C ASN A 38 8.28 -5.66 1.80
N ASN A 39 9.12 -6.04 2.75
CA ASN A 39 9.23 -5.41 4.05
C ASN A 39 10.69 -5.15 4.38
N HIS A 40 11.04 -3.88 4.45
CA HIS A 40 12.35 -3.41 4.84
C HIS A 40 12.29 -2.77 6.23
N GLY A 41 12.45 -3.62 7.25
CA GLY A 41 12.70 -3.23 8.64
C GLY A 41 11.48 -2.94 9.51
N TYR A 42 10.25 -3.17 9.03
CA TYR A 42 9.08 -3.21 9.92
C TYR A 42 8.94 -4.58 10.56
N ASN A 43 8.41 -4.60 11.78
CA ASN A 43 8.05 -5.86 12.44
C ASN A 43 6.64 -6.34 12.05
N ASN A 44 6.30 -7.59 12.42
CA ASN A 44 5.01 -8.19 12.08
C ASN A 44 3.80 -7.42 12.65
N ARG A 45 3.95 -6.78 13.81
CA ARG A 45 2.87 -5.97 14.40
C ARG A 45 2.64 -4.70 13.59
N GLU A 46 3.70 -3.98 13.23
CA GLU A 46 3.59 -2.79 12.38
C GLU A 46 2.97 -3.13 11.03
N VAL A 47 3.38 -4.25 10.44
CA VAL A 47 2.79 -4.78 9.20
C VAL A 47 1.29 -5.04 9.37
N ALA A 48 0.87 -5.71 10.44
CA ALA A 48 -0.54 -5.97 10.70
C ALA A 48 -1.36 -4.67 10.87
N GLU A 49 -0.80 -3.67 11.57
CA GLU A 49 -1.43 -2.35 11.72
C GLU A 49 -1.57 -1.62 10.38
N PHE A 50 -0.60 -1.75 9.48
CA PHE A 50 -0.70 -1.19 8.14
C PHE A 50 -1.78 -1.87 7.31
N LEU A 51 -1.83 -3.20 7.32
CA LEU A 51 -2.83 -3.96 6.58
C LEU A 51 -4.24 -3.62 7.08
N ALA A 52 -4.44 -3.53 8.39
CA ALA A 52 -5.73 -3.14 8.96
C ALA A 52 -6.17 -1.74 8.50
N ARG A 53 -5.27 -0.74 8.55
CA ARG A 53 -5.57 0.62 8.08
C ARG A 53 -5.83 0.70 6.59
N ILE A 54 -5.07 -0.06 5.80
CA ILE A 54 -5.29 -0.15 4.35
C ILE A 54 -6.65 -0.80 4.08
N ASP A 55 -7.04 -1.83 4.85
CA ASP A 55 -8.33 -2.51 4.68
C ASP A 55 -9.51 -1.59 5.00
N GLU A 56 -9.42 -0.84 6.11
CA GLU A 56 -10.43 0.16 6.51
C GLU A 56 -10.62 1.24 5.45
N SER A 57 -9.53 1.66 4.80
CA SER A 57 -9.58 2.67 3.73
C SER A 57 -9.64 2.05 2.33
N ARG A 58 -9.75 0.71 2.21
CA ARG A 58 -9.55 0.01 0.94
C ARG A 58 -10.60 0.39 -0.08
N ALA A 59 -11.86 0.56 0.35
CA ALA A 59 -12.94 0.97 -0.53
C ALA A 59 -12.67 2.34 -1.16
N ASP A 60 -12.35 3.35 -0.34
CA ASP A 60 -11.95 4.70 -0.77
C ASP A 60 -10.72 4.68 -1.69
N TRP A 61 -9.76 3.81 -1.40
CA TRP A 61 -8.51 3.72 -2.15
C TRP A 61 -8.69 3.01 -3.48
N MET A 62 -9.52 1.96 -3.51
CA MET A 62 -9.90 1.26 -4.74
C MET A 62 -10.77 2.16 -5.62
N GLU A 63 -11.66 2.97 -5.05
CA GLU A 63 -12.45 3.97 -5.77
C GLU A 63 -11.53 4.99 -6.45
N LYS A 64 -10.61 5.61 -5.68
CA LYS A 64 -9.63 6.56 -6.24
C LYS A 64 -8.69 5.92 -7.26
N TRP A 65 -8.35 4.64 -7.08
CA TRP A 65 -7.58 3.88 -8.06
C TRP A 65 -8.37 3.69 -9.35
N ASN A 66 -9.62 3.22 -9.27
CA ASN A 66 -10.48 3.04 -10.43
C ASN A 66 -10.74 4.36 -11.14
N GLU A 67 -10.97 5.46 -10.42
CA GLU A 67 -11.09 6.82 -11.00
C GLU A 67 -9.80 7.26 -11.70
N PHE A 68 -8.64 7.00 -11.11
CA PHE A 68 -7.35 7.39 -11.69
C PHE A 68 -7.01 6.58 -12.96
N PHE A 69 -7.36 5.29 -12.99
CA PHE A 69 -7.14 4.41 -14.15
C PHE A 69 -8.31 4.34 -15.12
N GLY A 70 -9.45 4.96 -14.80
CA GLY A 70 -10.65 5.00 -15.63
C GLY A 70 -11.27 3.63 -15.92
N ILE A 71 -11.18 2.69 -14.97
CA ILE A 71 -11.72 1.31 -15.07
C ILE A 71 -13.11 1.25 -14.42
#